data_AF-A0A258JZH1-F1
#
_entry.id   AF-A0A258JZH1-F1
#
_cell.length_a   1.000
_cell.length_b   1.000
_cell.length_c   1.000
_cell.angle_alpha   90.00
_cell.angle_beta   90.00
_cell.angle_gamma   90.00
#
_symmetry.space_group_name_H-M   'P 1'
#
loop_
_entity.id
_entity.type
_entity.pdbx_description
1 polymer ?
#
loop_
_entity_poly.entity_id
_entity_poly.type
_entity_poly.pdbx_seq_one_letter_code
_entity_poly.pdbx_strand_id
1 'polypeptide(L)'
;MKKLSLAGLAFGVSLGVSLAFASGAGAQAPLKIGVGGPMTGGAAAFGAQLKTGVEQAVADINAGGGQNGQKFEIFIGDDAGKPEQGKSAANKFISDGVKYVVGHFNSGVSIPTSTDYEEAGVLQISPASTNPTFTERKMWNTFRTCGRDDQQG
;
A
#
# COMPACT_ATOMS: atom_id res chain seq x y z
N MET A 1 43.46 62.96 -40.94
CA MET A 1 42.04 62.66 -41.26
C MET A 1 41.99 61.45 -42.19
N LYS A 2 41.54 60.30 -41.69
CA LYS A 2 40.84 59.23 -42.40
C LYS A 2 40.67 58.07 -41.41
N LYS A 3 39.44 57.92 -40.90
CA LYS A 3 39.02 56.79 -40.07
C LYS A 3 38.85 55.59 -41.00
N LEU A 4 39.49 54.46 -40.68
CA LEU A 4 39.21 53.18 -41.31
C LEU A 4 38.80 52.21 -40.20
N SER A 5 37.52 51.86 -40.20
CA SER A 5 36.97 50.73 -39.47
C SER A 5 37.44 49.44 -40.14
N LEU A 6 37.83 48.43 -39.36
CA LEU A 6 37.64 47.05 -39.76
C LEU A 6 37.29 46.23 -38.51
N ALA A 7 36.14 45.59 -38.60
CA ALA A 7 35.47 44.86 -37.55
C ALA A 7 36.35 43.73 -37.00
N GLY A 8 36.30 43.57 -35.67
CA GLY A 8 37.03 42.58 -34.92
C GLY A 8 36.61 41.16 -35.22
N LEU A 9 37.65 40.33 -35.36
CA LEU A 9 37.70 38.92 -35.00
C LEU A 9 36.91 38.62 -33.72
N ALA A 10 36.09 37.56 -33.77
CA ALA A 10 36.12 36.41 -32.86
C ALA A 10 34.71 35.80 -32.78
N PHE A 11 34.49 34.73 -33.54
CA PHE A 11 33.35 33.85 -33.38
C PHE A 11 33.57 33.07 -32.07
N GLY A 12 33.20 33.69 -30.95
CA GLY A 12 33.33 33.13 -29.61
C GLY A 12 32.36 31.99 -29.42
N VAL A 13 32.90 30.77 -29.38
CA VAL A 13 32.23 29.55 -28.90
C VAL A 13 31.73 29.81 -27.48
N SER A 14 30.45 30.15 -27.33
CA SER A 14 29.74 30.04 -26.05
C SER A 14 28.94 28.74 -26.09
N LEU A 15 29.66 27.63 -25.91
CA LEU A 15 29.07 26.33 -25.61
C LEU A 15 28.47 26.43 -24.20
N GLY A 16 27.26 26.99 -24.12
CA GLY A 16 26.48 27.06 -22.90
C GLY A 16 26.18 25.65 -22.43
N VAL A 17 26.99 25.16 -21.49
CA VAL A 17 26.73 23.94 -20.73
C VAL A 17 25.46 24.19 -19.93
N SER A 18 24.32 23.92 -20.56
CA SER A 18 23.06 23.71 -19.87
C SER A 18 23.19 22.35 -19.20
N LEU A 19 23.82 22.33 -18.02
CA LEU A 19 23.65 21.27 -17.04
C LEU A 19 22.18 21.30 -16.65
N ALA A 20 21.35 20.65 -17.47
CA ALA A 20 20.05 20.19 -17.06
C ALA A 20 20.32 19.24 -15.88
N PHE A 21 20.22 19.78 -14.67
CA PHE A 21 19.91 19.01 -13.49
C PHE A 21 18.52 18.41 -13.69
N ALA A 22 18.44 17.41 -14.57
CA ALA A 22 17.46 16.36 -14.45
C ALA A 22 17.79 15.70 -13.12
N SER A 23 17.21 16.24 -12.05
CA SER A 23 17.07 15.53 -10.80
C SER A 23 16.35 14.25 -11.17
N GLY A 24 17.13 13.17 -11.29
CA GLY A 24 16.60 11.84 -11.41
C GLY A 24 15.77 11.62 -10.16
N ALA A 25 14.46 11.79 -10.28
CA ALA A 25 13.52 11.14 -9.39
C ALA A 25 13.74 9.64 -9.62
N GLY A 26 14.75 9.08 -8.93
CA GLY A 26 15.02 7.65 -8.93
C GLY A 26 13.73 6.97 -8.54
N ALA A 27 13.29 6.01 -9.37
CA ALA A 27 12.05 5.29 -9.13
C ALA A 27 12.06 4.72 -7.71
N GLN A 28 11.23 5.29 -6.84
CA GLN A 28 11.18 4.93 -5.43
C GLN A 28 10.45 3.58 -5.31
N ALA A 29 10.93 2.71 -4.44
CA ALA A 29 10.32 1.39 -4.26
C ALA A 29 8.83 1.52 -3.89
N PRO A 30 7.94 0.66 -4.42
CA PRO A 30 6.52 0.77 -4.16
C PRO A 30 6.20 0.45 -2.69
N LEU A 31 5.14 1.08 -2.18
CA LEU A 31 4.56 0.77 -0.88
C LEU A 31 3.67 -0.47 -1.04
N LYS A 32 4.06 -1.56 -0.38
CA LYS A 32 3.33 -2.83 -0.47
C LYS A 32 2.14 -2.85 0.49
N ILE A 33 0.97 -3.15 -0.03
CA ILE A 33 -0.27 -3.31 0.73
C ILE A 33 -0.84 -4.72 0.55
N GLY A 34 -1.10 -5.41 1.66
CA GLY A 34 -1.74 -6.71 1.67
C GLY A 34 -3.26 -6.59 1.69
N VAL A 35 -3.95 -7.45 0.96
CA VAL A 35 -5.40 -7.60 1.03
C VAL A 35 -5.70 -9.05 1.40
N GLY A 36 -6.00 -9.24 2.69
CA GLY A 36 -6.36 -10.55 3.25
C GLY A 36 -7.88 -10.72 3.25
N GLY A 37 -8.37 -11.82 2.70
CA GLY A 37 -9.79 -12.12 2.76
C GLY A 37 -10.14 -13.45 2.10
N PRO A 38 -11.42 -13.87 2.16
CA PRO A 38 -11.88 -15.10 1.56
C PRO A 38 -12.03 -14.87 0.05
N MET A 39 -10.94 -15.05 -0.71
CA MET A 39 -10.98 -14.92 -2.17
C MET A 39 -11.64 -16.16 -2.80
N THR A 40 -11.59 -17.29 -2.09
CA THR A 40 -12.29 -18.52 -2.42
C THR A 40 -13.22 -18.97 -1.29
N GLY A 41 -13.96 -20.06 -1.50
CA GLY A 41 -14.88 -20.62 -0.52
C GLY A 41 -16.23 -19.89 -0.44
N GLY A 42 -16.99 -20.17 0.63
CA GLY A 42 -18.39 -19.73 0.76
C GLY A 42 -18.57 -18.21 0.90
N ALA A 43 -17.53 -17.49 1.29
CA ALA A 43 -17.52 -16.03 1.44
C ALA A 43 -16.80 -15.30 0.30
N ALA A 44 -16.52 -15.98 -0.83
CA ALA A 44 -15.77 -15.44 -1.97
C ALA A 44 -16.31 -14.10 -2.50
N ALA A 45 -17.64 -13.92 -2.48
CA ALA A 45 -18.27 -12.67 -2.90
C ALA A 45 -17.81 -11.46 -2.06
N PHE A 46 -17.62 -11.64 -0.75
CA PHE A 46 -17.11 -10.60 0.13
C PHE A 46 -15.62 -10.32 -0.10
N GLY A 47 -14.81 -11.37 -0.33
CA GLY A 47 -13.41 -11.19 -0.69
C GLY A 47 -13.24 -10.44 -2.02
N ALA A 48 -14.09 -10.72 -3.00
CA ALA A 48 -14.10 -9.99 -4.27
C ALA A 48 -14.43 -8.51 -4.06
N GLN A 49 -15.46 -8.18 -3.27
CA GLN A 49 -15.82 -6.80 -2.94
C GLN A 49 -14.68 -6.07 -2.22
N LEU A 50 -14.05 -6.74 -1.24
CA LEU A 50 -12.88 -6.21 -0.52
C LEU A 50 -11.74 -5.88 -1.47
N LYS A 51 -11.37 -6.84 -2.34
CA LYS A 51 -10.32 -6.69 -3.36
C LYS A 51 -10.62 -5.53 -4.30
N THR A 52 -11.82 -5.47 -4.86
CA THR A 52 -12.20 -4.40 -5.80
C THR A 52 -12.14 -3.02 -5.15
N GLY A 53 -12.59 -2.89 -3.90
CA GLY A 53 -12.50 -1.62 -3.16
C GLY A 53 -11.06 -1.14 -2.97
N VAL A 54 -10.14 -2.05 -2.59
CA VAL A 54 -8.72 -1.71 -2.45
C VAL A 54 -8.07 -1.40 -3.80
N GLU A 55 -8.38 -2.17 -4.84
CA GLU A 55 -7.87 -1.93 -6.20
C GLU A 55 -8.25 -0.55 -6.71
N GLN A 56 -9.50 -0.14 -6.52
CA GLN A 56 -9.95 1.20 -6.92
C GLN A 56 -9.24 2.30 -6.12
N ALA A 57 -9.18 2.17 -4.79
CA ALA A 57 -8.51 3.17 -3.95
C ALA A 57 -7.03 3.32 -4.28
N VAL A 58 -6.32 2.21 -4.51
CA VAL A 58 -4.91 2.22 -4.92
C VAL A 58 -4.75 2.83 -6.32
N ALA A 59 -5.65 2.53 -7.26
CA ALA A 59 -5.62 3.11 -8.59
C ALA A 59 -5.75 4.63 -8.53
N ASP A 60 -6.70 5.15 -7.75
CA ASP A 60 -6.94 6.59 -7.58
C ASP A 60 -5.74 7.29 -6.92
N ILE A 61 -5.19 6.71 -5.84
CA ILE A 61 -4.00 7.24 -5.15
C ILE A 61 -2.79 7.24 -6.09
N ASN A 62 -2.58 6.15 -6.83
CA ASN A 62 -1.47 6.04 -7.77
C ASN A 62 -1.63 7.01 -8.94
N ALA A 63 -2.84 7.20 -9.47
CA ALA A 63 -3.11 8.21 -10.50
C ALA A 63 -2.82 9.63 -10.00
N GLY A 64 -3.10 9.92 -8.73
CA GLY A 64 -2.80 11.20 -8.07
C GLY A 64 -1.32 11.45 -7.74
N GLY A 65 -0.40 10.56 -8.15
CA GLY A 65 1.03 10.71 -7.88
C GLY A 65 1.59 9.71 -6.86
N GLY A 66 0.74 8.99 -6.14
CA GLY A 66 1.14 8.10 -5.04
C GLY A 66 1.43 8.87 -3.74
N GLN A 67 1.84 8.15 -2.71
CA GLN A 67 2.20 8.76 -1.43
C GLN A 67 3.64 9.25 -1.47
N ASN A 68 3.87 10.56 -1.41
CA ASN A 68 5.20 11.16 -1.52
C ASN A 68 5.99 10.69 -2.77
N GLY A 69 5.29 10.44 -3.88
CA GLY A 69 5.87 9.91 -5.11
C GLY A 69 6.02 8.38 -5.17
N GLN A 70 5.76 7.66 -4.06
CA GLN A 70 5.73 6.20 -4.03
C GLN A 70 4.37 5.66 -4.45
N LYS A 71 4.36 4.75 -5.43
CA LYS A 71 3.15 4.02 -5.81
C LYS A 71 2.87 2.88 -4.85
N PHE A 72 1.60 2.54 -4.66
CA PHE A 72 1.19 1.34 -3.95
C PHE A 72 1.17 0.12 -4.88
N GLU A 73 1.58 -1.03 -4.35
CA GLU A 73 1.51 -2.34 -5.00
C GLU A 73 0.69 -3.29 -4.12
N ILE A 74 -0.30 -3.96 -4.72
CA ILE A 74 -1.25 -4.81 -4.00
C ILE A 74 -0.77 -6.27 -3.98
N PHE A 75 -0.81 -6.88 -2.80
CA PHE A 75 -0.56 -8.29 -2.56
C PHE A 75 -1.85 -8.95 -2.07
N ILE A 76 -2.38 -9.91 -2.82
CA ILE A 76 -3.62 -10.62 -2.47
C ILE A 76 -3.29 -11.89 -1.68
N GLY A 77 -4.02 -12.11 -0.59
CA GLY A 77 -3.92 -13.31 0.24
C GLY A 77 -5.29 -13.93 0.45
N ASP A 78 -5.49 -15.12 -0.11
CA ASP A 78 -6.71 -15.89 0.08
C ASP A 78 -6.66 -16.67 1.39
N ASP A 79 -7.56 -16.34 2.31
CA ASP A 79 -7.75 -17.08 3.57
C ASP A 79 -8.88 -18.12 3.52
N ALA A 80 -9.69 -18.14 2.45
CA ALA A 80 -10.90 -18.97 2.29
C ALA A 80 -11.87 -18.96 3.50
N GLY A 81 -11.81 -17.93 4.36
CA GLY A 81 -12.53 -17.83 5.62
C GLY A 81 -12.01 -18.74 6.74
N LYS A 82 -10.77 -19.26 6.62
CA LYS A 82 -10.19 -20.27 7.51
C LYS A 82 -8.95 -19.73 8.24
N PRO A 83 -8.86 -19.89 9.57
CA PRO A 83 -7.74 -19.35 10.36
C PRO A 83 -6.35 -19.80 9.88
N GLU A 84 -6.15 -21.11 9.65
CA GLU A 84 -4.84 -21.65 9.26
C GLU A 84 -4.36 -21.15 7.89
N GLN A 85 -5.28 -21.02 6.95
CA GLN A 85 -4.97 -20.45 5.63
C GLN A 85 -4.73 -18.94 5.72
N GLY A 86 -5.47 -18.23 6.59
CA GLY A 86 -5.20 -16.84 6.92
C GLY A 86 -3.80 -16.61 7.50
N LYS A 87 -3.34 -17.46 8.43
CA LYS A 87 -1.95 -17.41 8.93
C LYS A 87 -0.94 -17.66 7.82
N SER A 88 -1.22 -18.56 6.90
CA SER A 88 -0.36 -18.82 5.74
C SER A 88 -0.26 -17.57 4.83
N ALA A 89 -1.39 -16.90 4.58
CA ALA A 89 -1.43 -15.63 3.84
C ALA A 89 -0.69 -14.51 4.59
N ALA A 90 -0.87 -14.39 5.90
CA ALA A 90 -0.19 -13.41 6.76
C ALA A 90 1.34 -13.58 6.71
N ASN A 91 1.83 -14.81 6.87
CA ASN A 91 3.25 -15.12 6.77
C ASN A 91 3.82 -14.80 5.39
N LYS A 92 3.04 -15.04 4.32
CA LYS A 92 3.45 -14.64 2.98
C LYS A 92 3.58 -13.12 2.86
N PHE A 93 2.61 -12.35 3.36
CA PHE A 93 2.70 -10.88 3.37
C PHE A 93 3.94 -10.37 4.13
N ILE A 94 4.20 -10.95 5.30
CA ILE A 94 5.38 -10.63 6.13
C ILE A 94 6.66 -10.90 5.34
N SER A 95 6.78 -12.08 4.72
CA SER A 95 7.93 -12.46 3.89
C SER A 95 8.10 -11.56 2.66
N ASP A 96 7.00 -11.14 2.04
CA ASP A 96 6.99 -10.21 0.90
C ASP A 96 7.30 -8.77 1.32
N GLY A 97 7.46 -8.49 2.62
CA GLY A 97 7.79 -7.16 3.15
C GLY A 97 6.60 -6.19 3.17
N VAL A 98 5.37 -6.69 3.17
CA VAL A 98 4.16 -5.88 3.37
C VAL A 98 4.17 -5.28 4.77
N LYS A 99 3.79 -4.01 4.89
CA LYS A 99 3.70 -3.29 6.18
C LYS A 99 2.28 -2.88 6.56
N TYR A 100 1.35 -2.94 5.62
CA TYR A 100 -0.04 -2.56 5.82
C TYR A 100 -0.95 -3.62 5.22
N VAL A 101 -1.92 -4.10 5.98
CA VAL A 101 -2.89 -5.11 5.56
C VAL A 101 -4.29 -4.57 5.73
N VAL A 102 -5.06 -4.63 4.65
CA VAL A 102 -6.52 -4.44 4.67
C VAL A 102 -7.17 -5.82 4.74
N GLY A 103 -7.91 -6.08 5.81
CA GLY A 103 -8.46 -7.40 6.11
C GLY A 103 -7.99 -7.92 7.48
N HIS A 104 -8.19 -9.18 7.82
CA HIS A 104 -9.01 -10.15 7.11
C HIS A 104 -10.50 -9.80 7.23
N PHE A 105 -11.34 -10.41 6.41
CA PHE A 105 -12.78 -10.14 6.43
C PHE A 105 -13.43 -10.75 7.69
N ASN A 106 -13.25 -12.05 7.90
CA ASN A 106 -13.86 -12.78 9.00
C ASN A 106 -13.10 -12.57 10.32
N SER A 107 -13.82 -12.21 11.40
CA SER A 107 -13.23 -12.04 12.74
C SER A 107 -12.42 -13.26 13.20
N GLY A 108 -12.91 -14.47 12.89
CA GLY A 108 -12.24 -15.73 13.23
C GLY A 108 -10.89 -15.94 12.53
N VAL A 109 -10.63 -15.23 11.42
CA VAL A 109 -9.34 -15.19 10.74
C VAL A 109 -8.51 -14.01 11.24
N SER A 110 -9.11 -12.81 11.32
CA SER A 110 -8.42 -11.59 11.72
C SER A 110 -7.78 -11.66 13.10
N ILE A 111 -8.47 -12.24 14.09
CA ILE A 111 -7.99 -12.33 15.48
C ILE A 111 -6.70 -13.17 15.58
N PRO A 112 -6.62 -14.41 15.06
CA PRO A 112 -5.37 -15.16 15.12
C PRO A 112 -4.26 -14.55 14.27
N THR A 113 -4.55 -14.01 13.07
CA THR A 113 -3.51 -13.39 12.21
C THR A 113 -2.97 -12.09 12.78
N SER A 114 -3.74 -11.36 13.60
CA SER A 114 -3.28 -10.09 14.17
C SER A 114 -2.07 -10.27 15.09
N THR A 115 -1.94 -11.43 15.74
CA THR A 115 -0.77 -11.77 16.55
C THR A 115 0.47 -11.89 15.67
N ASP A 116 0.37 -12.61 14.54
CA ASP A 116 1.47 -12.76 13.58
C ASP A 116 1.91 -11.38 13.04
N TYR A 117 0.95 -10.50 12.74
CA TYR A 117 1.22 -9.14 12.30
C TYR A 117 1.85 -8.26 13.38
N GLU A 118 1.44 -8.39 14.64
CA GLU A 118 2.02 -7.62 15.75
C GLU A 118 3.49 -7.97 15.97
N GLU A 119 3.81 -9.26 15.98
CA GLU A 119 5.19 -9.75 16.11
C GLU A 119 6.08 -9.27 14.95
N ALA A 120 5.53 -9.18 13.74
CA ALA A 120 6.25 -8.78 12.53
C ALA A 120 6.27 -7.27 12.26
N GLY A 121 5.61 -6.46 13.09
CA GLY A 121 5.53 -5.01 12.88
C GLY A 121 4.68 -4.59 11.68
N VAL A 122 3.59 -5.31 11.41
CA VAL A 122 2.67 -5.07 10.29
C VAL A 122 1.35 -4.51 10.83
N LEU A 123 0.84 -3.44 10.25
CA LEU A 123 -0.44 -2.85 10.64
C LEU A 123 -1.60 -3.53 9.92
N GLN A 124 -2.65 -3.88 10.65
CA GLN A 124 -3.87 -4.50 10.14
C GLN A 124 -5.09 -3.61 10.37
N ILE A 125 -5.85 -3.33 9.32
CA ILE A 125 -7.16 -2.67 9.40
C ILE A 125 -8.22 -3.56 8.74
N SER A 126 -9.17 -4.07 9.52
CA SER A 126 -10.28 -4.84 8.97
C SER A 126 -11.52 -3.97 8.71
N PRO A 127 -12.13 -4.03 7.51
CA PRO A 127 -13.39 -3.37 7.24
C PRO A 127 -14.62 -4.19 7.65
N ALA A 128 -14.46 -5.40 8.20
CA ALA A 128 -15.59 -6.31 8.44
C ALA A 128 -15.50 -7.18 9.70
N SER A 129 -14.38 -7.16 10.44
CA SER A 129 -14.23 -7.93 11.68
C SER A 129 -14.96 -7.27 12.87
N THR A 130 -16.22 -7.64 13.04
CA THR A 130 -17.15 -7.05 14.02
C THR A 130 -16.99 -7.58 15.45
N ASN A 131 -16.32 -8.72 15.65
CA ASN A 131 -16.19 -9.31 16.99
C ASN A 131 -15.43 -8.36 17.94
N PRO A 132 -15.98 -7.99 19.10
CA PRO A 132 -15.35 -7.08 20.06
C PRO A 132 -13.87 -7.39 20.35
N THR A 133 -13.55 -8.67 20.57
CA THR A 133 -12.21 -9.19 20.89
C THR A 133 -11.15 -8.70 19.92
N PHE A 134 -11.50 -8.47 18.64
CA PHE A 134 -10.53 -8.07 17.61
C PHE A 134 -9.74 -6.81 17.98
N THR A 135 -10.35 -5.81 18.64
CA THR A 135 -9.63 -4.59 19.07
C THR A 135 -9.56 -4.43 20.59
N GLU A 136 -10.32 -5.21 21.37
CA GLU A 136 -10.24 -5.17 22.84
C GLU A 136 -8.94 -5.75 23.41
N ARG A 137 -8.19 -6.47 22.58
CA ARG A 137 -6.82 -6.92 22.89
C ARG A 137 -5.81 -5.76 22.98
N LYS A 138 -6.20 -4.54 22.60
CA LYS A 138 -5.39 -3.30 22.71
C LYS A 138 -4.00 -3.39 22.07
N MET A 139 -3.92 -4.17 20.99
CA MET A 139 -2.70 -4.29 20.17
C MET A 139 -2.45 -2.96 19.44
N TRP A 140 -1.20 -2.54 19.35
CA TRP A 140 -0.85 -1.22 18.81
C TRP A 140 -1.13 -1.07 17.30
N ASN A 141 -1.22 -2.20 16.59
CA ASN A 141 -1.25 -2.31 15.14
C ASN A 141 -2.58 -2.83 14.57
N THR A 142 -3.60 -3.05 15.41
CA THR A 142 -4.84 -3.76 15.01
C THR A 142 -6.05 -2.85 15.14
N PHE A 143 -6.67 -2.51 14.00
CA PHE A 143 -7.79 -1.58 13.93
C PHE A 143 -8.93 -2.11 13.06
N ARG A 144 -10.10 -1.46 13.14
CA ARG A 144 -11.25 -1.72 12.26
C ARG A 144 -11.95 -0.43 11.87
N THR A 145 -12.63 -0.46 10.72
CA THR A 145 -13.54 0.62 10.29
C THR A 145 -15.02 0.26 10.46
N CYS A 146 -15.35 -1.02 10.63
CA CYS A 146 -16.71 -1.49 10.89
C CYS A 146 -17.15 -1.31 12.35
N GLY A 147 -18.46 -1.36 12.57
CA GLY A 147 -19.06 -1.42 13.90
C GLY A 147 -18.79 -2.74 14.62
N ARG A 148 -19.04 -2.78 15.93
CA ARG A 148 -18.89 -3.97 16.77
C ARG A 148 -20.19 -4.74 16.88
N ASP A 149 -20.12 -6.06 17.09
CA ASP A 149 -21.32 -6.88 17.32
C ASP A 149 -22.12 -6.42 18.55
N ASP A 150 -21.44 -5.98 19.62
CA ASP A 150 -22.07 -5.52 20.86
C ASP A 150 -22.65 -4.09 20.79
N GLN A 151 -22.57 -3.46 19.62
CA GLN A 151 -23.21 -2.19 19.31
C GLN A 151 -24.27 -2.32 18.22
N GLN A 152 -24.42 -3.52 17.65
CA GLN A 152 -25.47 -3.85 16.69
C GLN A 152 -26.64 -4.43 17.49
N GLY A 153 -27.80 -3.75 17.41
CA GLY A 153 -28.95 -3.98 18.30
C GLY A 153 -29.56 -5.37 18.26
#